data_AF-A0A6C0LPD9-F1
#
_entry.id   AF-A0A6C0LPD9-F1
#
_cell.length_a   1.000
_cell.length_b   1.000
_cell.length_c   1.000
_cell.angle_alpha   90.00
_cell.angle_beta   90.00
_cell.angle_gamma   90.00
#
_symmetry.space_group_name_H-M   'P 1'
#
loop_
_entity.id
_entity.type
_entity.pdbx_description
1 polymer ?
#
loop_
_entity_poly.entity_id
_entity_poly.type
_entity_poly.pdbx_seq_one_letter_code
_entity_poly.pdbx_strand_id
1 'polypeptide(L)'
;MDEPVFHIGRSPKVNKYAKKTKKQIKKNVKKQKKSRLSSVIQSRRLKRVGNLTVSKFIPYHGRRMHMPDGYNADKEVRSKVNRVLSQSIFKLIETSIDLEKIDHQIYSFECFSSIWKGPRCVQLYIANARKNDIFTWIRAREFLEKLPLLFGKINRFIRHWRLKRCIRNVKNTEDIATMEVPTQPVYIIDYSNRCSYVFQALTIKKAMERRLLQSEWMFVDAADPVNPYTNKTLSPCQLFSVLNQLEKYGHFSWILDRFRAMQFSITNFTVQYHQILKIEAIKNHFHFEKGTASETVIDFFTSYAEDIDYPSDRRSRLIRMIRFEPNHSLTKQWYSLAREYYISEQLHDPTRMLTITYCITALLQKSYAMTV
;
A
#
# COMPACT_ATOMS: atom_id res chain seq x y z
N MET A 1 -12.23 -52.28 -14.01
CA MET A 1 -12.88 -52.10 -15.32
C MET A 1 -14.34 -51.96 -14.98
N ASP A 2 -14.83 -50.72 -14.93
CA ASP A 2 -16.16 -50.43 -14.42
C ASP A 2 -17.05 -50.04 -15.60
N GLU A 3 -18.16 -50.74 -15.74
CA GLU A 3 -19.13 -50.57 -16.84
C GLU A 3 -19.89 -49.24 -16.72
N PRO A 4 -20.21 -48.58 -17.85
CA PRO A 4 -20.97 -47.34 -17.84
C PRO A 4 -22.48 -47.62 -17.69
N VAL A 5 -23.08 -47.10 -16.62
CA VAL A 5 -24.52 -47.10 -16.42
C VAL A 5 -25.18 -46.02 -17.29
N PHE A 6 -26.03 -46.45 -18.23
CA PHE A 6 -26.85 -45.56 -19.07
C PHE A 6 -28.13 -45.12 -18.34
N HIS A 7 -28.27 -43.82 -18.09
CA HIS A 7 -29.54 -43.24 -17.64
C HIS A 7 -30.43 -42.87 -18.83
N ILE A 8 -31.60 -43.51 -18.91
CA ILE A 8 -32.67 -43.24 -19.87
C ILE A 8 -33.22 -41.82 -19.64
N GLY A 9 -33.17 -41.02 -20.71
CA GLY A 9 -33.46 -39.59 -20.71
C GLY A 9 -34.91 -39.23 -20.34
N ARG A 10 -35.06 -38.15 -19.57
CA ARG A 10 -36.35 -37.48 -19.36
C ARG A 10 -36.73 -36.71 -20.62
N SER A 11 -38.01 -36.78 -20.99
CA SER A 11 -38.59 -36.09 -22.13
C SER A 11 -38.39 -34.56 -22.07
N PRO A 12 -38.18 -33.90 -23.22
CA PRO A 12 -37.87 -32.48 -23.25
C PRO A 12 -39.07 -31.65 -22.79
N LYS A 13 -38.85 -30.82 -21.78
CA LYS A 13 -39.85 -29.88 -21.28
C LYS A 13 -40.25 -28.92 -22.39
N VAL A 14 -41.56 -28.84 -22.66
CA VAL A 14 -42.20 -27.95 -23.63
C VAL A 14 -41.60 -26.55 -23.55
N ASN A 15 -41.04 -26.11 -24.67
CA ASN A 15 -40.18 -24.95 -24.78
C ASN A 15 -40.97 -23.65 -24.56
N LYS A 16 -40.96 -23.10 -23.33
CA LYS A 16 -41.66 -21.85 -22.94
C LYS A 16 -41.21 -20.61 -23.72
N TYR A 17 -40.13 -20.71 -24.51
CA TYR A 17 -39.59 -19.61 -25.32
C TYR A 17 -40.34 -19.38 -26.64
N ALA A 18 -41.09 -20.35 -27.15
CA ALA A 18 -41.83 -20.20 -28.41
C ALA A 18 -43.04 -19.24 -28.33
N LYS A 19 -43.60 -18.99 -27.13
CA LYS A 19 -44.72 -18.04 -26.95
C LYS A 19 -44.29 -16.58 -26.81
N LYS A 20 -43.00 -16.28 -26.58
CA LYS A 20 -42.51 -14.90 -26.43
C LYS A 20 -42.22 -14.20 -27.78
N THR A 21 -41.90 -14.95 -28.83
CA THR A 21 -41.57 -14.40 -30.16
C THR A 21 -42.79 -13.80 -30.87
N LYS A 22 -43.97 -14.43 -30.82
CA LYS A 22 -45.19 -13.87 -31.45
C LYS A 22 -45.68 -12.56 -30.80
N LYS A 23 -45.45 -12.35 -29.49
CA LYS A 23 -45.79 -11.08 -28.80
C LYS A 23 -44.78 -9.96 -29.04
N GLN A 24 -43.50 -10.28 -29.27
CA GLN A 24 -42.49 -9.27 -29.63
C GLN A 24 -42.67 -8.76 -31.07
N ILE A 25 -43.05 -9.63 -32.02
CA ILE A 25 -43.28 -9.22 -33.42
C ILE A 25 -44.47 -8.23 -33.52
N LYS A 26 -45.59 -8.48 -32.80
CA LYS A 26 -46.73 -7.52 -32.77
C LYS A 26 -46.41 -6.17 -32.10
N LYS A 27 -45.45 -6.11 -31.17
CA LYS A 27 -45.03 -4.84 -30.54
C LYS A 27 -44.12 -4.00 -31.45
N ASN A 28 -43.31 -4.63 -32.29
CA ASN A 28 -42.41 -3.91 -33.20
C ASN A 28 -43.13 -3.28 -34.40
N VAL A 29 -44.19 -3.93 -34.93
CA VAL A 29 -45.01 -3.36 -36.01
C VAL A 29 -45.79 -2.11 -35.56
N LYS A 30 -46.25 -2.07 -34.29
CA LYS A 30 -46.90 -0.87 -33.73
C LYS A 30 -45.93 0.29 -33.44
N LYS A 31 -44.64 0.01 -33.18
CA LYS A 31 -43.62 1.04 -32.98
C LYS A 31 -43.20 1.72 -34.30
N GLN A 32 -43.12 0.98 -35.41
CA GLN A 32 -42.76 1.56 -36.71
C GLN A 32 -43.87 2.46 -37.32
N LYS A 33 -45.16 2.23 -37.01
CA LYS A 33 -46.23 3.15 -37.46
C LYS A 33 -46.27 4.48 -36.68
N LYS A 34 -45.84 4.52 -35.42
CA LYS A 34 -45.76 5.76 -34.64
C LYS A 34 -44.53 6.62 -34.96
N SER A 35 -43.43 6.03 -35.44
CA SER A 35 -42.23 6.78 -35.79
C SER A 35 -42.31 7.54 -37.12
N ARG A 36 -43.29 7.22 -38.00
CA ARG A 36 -43.48 7.94 -39.27
C ARG A 36 -44.39 9.17 -39.18
N LEU A 37 -45.24 9.28 -38.15
CA LEU A 37 -46.06 10.49 -37.95
C LEU A 37 -45.31 11.60 -37.18
N SER A 38 -44.29 11.27 -36.38
CA SER A 38 -43.56 12.28 -35.61
C SER A 38 -42.49 13.02 -36.41
N SER A 39 -42.00 12.46 -37.52
CA SER A 39 -40.96 13.09 -38.34
C SER A 39 -41.48 14.19 -39.28
N VAL A 40 -42.79 14.28 -39.51
CA VAL A 40 -43.39 15.28 -40.41
C VAL A 40 -43.79 16.56 -39.66
N ILE A 41 -43.98 16.50 -38.34
CA ILE A 41 -44.40 17.67 -37.53
C ILE A 41 -43.20 18.44 -36.95
N GLN A 42 -42.00 17.85 -36.89
CA GLN A 42 -40.82 18.48 -36.27
C GLN A 42 -39.98 19.39 -37.17
N SER A 43 -40.31 19.55 -38.46
CA SER A 43 -39.53 20.41 -39.39
C SER A 43 -39.99 21.87 -39.43
N ARG A 44 -41.03 22.26 -38.68
CA ARG A 44 -41.49 23.65 -38.61
C ARG A 44 -41.51 24.14 -37.17
N ARG A 45 -40.61 25.10 -36.89
CA ARG A 45 -40.36 25.83 -35.64
C ARG A 45 -39.42 25.13 -34.67
N LEU A 46 -38.14 25.43 -34.81
CA LEU A 46 -37.34 26.01 -33.73
C LEU A 46 -36.31 26.93 -34.39
N LYS A 47 -36.65 28.23 -34.43
CA LYS A 47 -35.68 29.28 -34.71
C LYS A 47 -34.57 29.19 -33.66
N ARG A 48 -33.34 29.21 -34.15
CA ARG A 48 -32.07 29.17 -33.41
C ARG A 48 -32.15 30.02 -32.14
N VAL A 49 -32.22 29.37 -30.98
CA VAL A 49 -31.67 29.90 -29.73
C VAL A 49 -30.24 29.41 -29.70
N GLY A 50 -29.31 30.32 -29.43
CA GLY A 50 -27.87 30.16 -29.60
C GLY A 50 -27.27 28.90 -28.98
N ASN A 51 -26.11 28.53 -29.50
CA ASN A 51 -25.28 27.37 -29.14
C ASN A 51 -25.09 27.20 -27.62
N LEU A 52 -26.08 26.64 -26.93
CA LEU A 52 -25.91 26.06 -25.61
C LEU A 52 -25.23 24.71 -25.84
N THR A 53 -23.95 24.65 -25.52
CA THR A 53 -23.19 23.40 -25.41
C THR A 53 -23.92 22.49 -24.43
N VAL A 54 -24.72 21.56 -24.95
CA VAL A 54 -25.35 20.52 -24.14
C VAL A 54 -24.22 19.66 -23.60
N SER A 55 -23.88 19.85 -22.33
CA SER A 55 -22.89 19.04 -21.65
C SER A 55 -23.30 17.56 -21.81
N LYS A 56 -22.40 16.75 -22.38
CA LYS A 56 -22.64 15.31 -22.51
C LYS A 56 -22.92 14.76 -21.11
N PHE A 57 -24.11 14.21 -20.89
CA PHE A 57 -24.46 13.54 -19.66
C PHE A 57 -23.56 12.32 -19.49
N ILE A 58 -22.62 12.38 -18.54
CA ILE A 58 -21.80 11.22 -18.15
C ILE A 58 -22.51 10.53 -17.00
N PRO A 59 -23.08 9.32 -17.19
CA PRO A 59 -23.75 8.62 -16.10
C PRO A 59 -22.75 8.28 -14.99
N TYR A 60 -23.07 8.65 -13.75
CA TYR A 60 -22.26 8.31 -12.58
C TYR A 60 -22.35 6.80 -12.31
N HIS A 61 -21.20 6.11 -12.37
CA HIS A 61 -21.04 4.67 -12.11
C HIS A 61 -20.54 4.33 -10.69
N GLY A 62 -20.33 5.33 -9.83
CA GLY A 62 -19.89 5.08 -8.45
C GLY A 62 -21.01 4.52 -7.55
N ARG A 63 -20.65 4.12 -6.32
CA ARG A 63 -21.62 3.63 -5.32
C ARG A 63 -22.62 4.75 -5.02
N ARG A 64 -23.90 4.53 -5.32
CA ARG A 64 -24.99 5.43 -4.93
C ARG A 64 -25.30 5.18 -3.47
N MET A 65 -25.13 6.20 -2.64
CA MET A 65 -25.61 6.15 -1.27
C MET A 65 -27.08 6.56 -1.27
N HIS A 66 -27.91 5.75 -0.63
CA HIS A 66 -29.31 6.06 -0.38
C HIS A 66 -29.49 6.33 1.11
N MET A 67 -30.43 7.23 1.42
CA MET A 67 -30.89 7.37 2.79
C MET A 67 -31.40 6.00 3.29
N PRO A 68 -31.01 5.54 4.49
CA PRO A 68 -31.50 4.27 5.03
C PRO A 68 -33.02 4.26 5.14
N ASP A 69 -33.67 3.17 4.73
CA ASP A 69 -35.13 3.08 4.70
C ASP A 69 -35.78 3.28 6.08
N GLY A 70 -35.06 2.91 7.15
CA GLY A 70 -35.50 3.06 8.54
C GLY A 70 -35.42 4.48 9.12
N TYR A 71 -34.85 5.45 8.40
CA TYR A 71 -34.90 6.84 8.84
C TYR A 71 -36.24 7.46 8.43
N ASN A 72 -37.04 7.83 9.43
CA ASN A 72 -38.37 8.39 9.25
C ASN A 72 -38.27 9.86 8.82
N ALA A 73 -37.99 10.09 7.53
CA ALA A 73 -37.97 11.41 6.90
C ALA A 73 -39.09 11.53 5.88
N ASP A 74 -39.58 12.76 5.73
CA ASP A 74 -40.51 13.11 4.66
C ASP A 74 -39.97 12.67 3.30
N LYS A 75 -40.86 12.20 2.41
CA LYS A 75 -40.49 11.74 1.06
C LYS A 75 -39.70 12.81 0.29
N GLU A 76 -40.00 14.09 0.51
CA GLU A 76 -39.30 15.22 -0.09
C GLU A 76 -37.86 15.37 0.42
N VAL A 77 -37.65 15.30 1.73
CA VAL A 77 -36.30 15.31 2.34
C VAL A 77 -35.49 14.12 1.83
N ARG A 78 -36.10 12.93 1.80
CA ARG A 78 -35.47 11.71 1.27
C ARG A 78 -35.08 11.86 -0.21
N SER A 79 -35.96 12.44 -1.02
CA SER A 79 -35.69 12.74 -2.44
C SER A 79 -34.51 13.71 -2.61
N LYS A 80 -34.46 14.79 -1.81
CA LYS A 80 -33.37 15.78 -1.82
C LYS A 80 -32.03 15.17 -1.39
N VAL A 81 -32.01 14.41 -0.28
CA VAL A 81 -30.81 13.70 0.18
C VAL A 81 -30.33 12.73 -0.89
N ASN A 82 -31.21 11.90 -1.45
CA ASN A 82 -30.85 10.96 -2.51
C ASN A 82 -30.36 11.68 -3.78
N ARG A 83 -30.91 12.85 -4.10
CA ARG A 83 -30.44 13.69 -5.22
C ARG A 83 -29.00 14.16 -4.96
N VAL A 84 -28.69 14.68 -3.78
CA VAL A 84 -27.33 15.10 -3.42
C VAL A 84 -26.35 13.91 -3.44
N LEU A 85 -26.74 12.78 -2.86
CA LEU A 85 -25.91 11.57 -2.79
C LEU A 85 -25.74 10.86 -4.15
N SER A 86 -26.64 11.09 -5.11
CA SER A 86 -26.58 10.51 -6.46
C SER A 86 -25.88 11.41 -7.48
N GLN A 87 -25.81 12.72 -7.20
CA GLN A 87 -24.97 13.62 -7.97
C GLN A 87 -23.50 13.35 -7.61
N SER A 88 -22.60 13.48 -8.59
CA SER A 88 -21.14 13.39 -8.42
C SER A 88 -20.55 14.52 -7.58
N ILE A 89 -21.33 15.09 -6.65
CA ILE A 89 -20.97 16.20 -5.77
C ILE A 89 -19.95 15.77 -4.73
N PHE A 90 -19.80 14.48 -4.44
CA PHE A 90 -18.68 14.01 -3.61
C PHE A 90 -17.31 14.39 -4.18
N LYS A 91 -17.14 14.48 -5.52
CA LYS A 91 -15.92 15.02 -6.12
C LYS A 91 -15.71 16.52 -5.84
N LEU A 92 -16.79 17.30 -5.73
CA LEU A 92 -16.71 18.72 -5.34
C LEU A 92 -16.41 18.86 -3.84
N ILE A 93 -17.13 18.13 -2.98
CA ILE A 93 -16.94 18.18 -1.52
C ILE A 93 -15.53 17.73 -1.10
N GLU A 94 -14.91 16.78 -1.81
CA GLU A 94 -13.52 16.37 -1.56
C GLU A 94 -12.48 17.41 -2.02
N THR A 95 -12.84 18.34 -2.91
CA THR A 95 -11.89 19.30 -3.54
C THR A 95 -12.09 20.76 -3.14
N SER A 96 -13.26 21.14 -2.62
CA SER A 96 -13.57 22.52 -2.23
C SER A 96 -13.59 22.68 -0.70
N ILE A 97 -12.67 23.48 -0.18
CA ILE A 97 -12.52 23.82 1.24
C ILE A 97 -13.69 24.70 1.75
N ASP A 98 -14.42 25.36 0.84
CA ASP A 98 -15.53 26.27 1.19
C ASP A 98 -16.90 25.61 0.98
N LEU A 99 -17.45 25.02 2.04
CA LEU A 99 -18.85 24.55 2.09
C LEU A 99 -19.85 25.68 1.75
N GLU A 100 -19.51 26.93 2.04
CA GLU A 100 -20.35 28.11 1.78
C GLU A 100 -20.52 28.44 0.28
N LYS A 101 -19.54 28.10 -0.57
CA LYS A 101 -19.66 28.30 -2.03
C LYS A 101 -20.58 27.28 -2.69
N ILE A 102 -20.64 26.06 -2.13
CA ILE A 102 -21.60 25.03 -2.56
C ILE A 102 -23.02 25.43 -2.17
N ASP A 103 -23.22 26.02 -0.98
CA ASP A 103 -24.50 26.60 -0.58
C ASP A 103 -25.00 27.57 -1.66
N HIS A 104 -24.18 28.52 -2.12
CA HIS A 104 -24.62 29.45 -3.15
C HIS A 104 -24.94 28.81 -4.51
N GLN A 105 -24.25 27.75 -4.96
CA GLN A 105 -24.55 27.12 -6.25
C GLN A 105 -25.76 26.16 -6.23
N ILE A 106 -26.05 25.54 -5.08
CA ILE A 106 -27.26 24.70 -4.94
C ILE A 106 -28.50 25.59 -4.77
N TYR A 107 -28.35 26.77 -4.15
CA TYR A 107 -29.45 27.68 -3.84
C TYR A 107 -29.58 28.88 -4.81
N SER A 108 -28.65 29.12 -5.73
CA SER A 108 -28.78 30.16 -6.76
C SER A 108 -29.76 29.72 -7.85
N PHE A 109 -31.05 29.72 -7.52
CA PHE A 109 -32.03 30.03 -8.54
C PHE A 109 -31.80 31.49 -8.92
N GLU A 110 -31.22 31.73 -10.09
CA GLU A 110 -31.27 33.04 -10.75
C GLU A 110 -32.76 33.40 -10.92
N CYS A 111 -33.29 34.07 -9.91
CA CYS A 111 -34.66 34.52 -9.88
C CYS A 111 -34.70 35.71 -10.83
N PHE A 112 -35.08 35.47 -12.09
CA PHE A 112 -35.44 36.53 -13.01
C PHE A 112 -36.44 37.46 -12.31
N SER A 113 -35.98 38.66 -11.97
CA SER A 113 -36.55 39.57 -10.98
C SER A 113 -37.77 40.34 -11.47
N SER A 114 -38.46 39.86 -12.51
CA SER A 114 -39.79 40.35 -12.80
C SER A 114 -40.74 39.77 -11.75
N ILE A 115 -40.91 40.51 -10.65
CA ILE A 115 -41.84 40.20 -9.56
C ILE A 115 -43.22 40.01 -10.18
N TRP A 116 -43.66 38.76 -10.31
CA TRP A 116 -44.97 38.44 -10.84
C TRP A 116 -46.05 39.02 -9.90
N LYS A 117 -46.74 40.07 -10.36
CA LYS A 117 -47.81 40.76 -9.62
C LYS A 117 -49.16 40.04 -9.74
N GLY A 118 -49.17 38.72 -9.54
CA GLY A 118 -50.42 37.98 -9.57
C GLY A 118 -51.27 38.17 -8.31
N PRO A 119 -52.45 37.51 -8.25
CA PRO A 119 -53.35 37.59 -7.10
C PRO A 119 -52.64 37.25 -5.78
N ARG A 120 -52.95 38.00 -4.72
CA ARG A 120 -52.33 37.86 -3.38
C ARG A 120 -52.39 36.43 -2.85
N CYS A 121 -53.50 35.72 -3.09
CA CYS A 121 -53.65 34.32 -2.69
C CYS A 121 -52.60 33.39 -3.35
N VAL A 122 -52.30 33.59 -4.63
CA VAL A 122 -51.29 32.80 -5.36
C VAL A 122 -49.88 33.18 -4.91
N GLN A 123 -49.62 34.47 -4.66
CA GLN A 123 -48.34 34.92 -4.11
C GLN A 123 -48.06 34.30 -2.72
N LEU A 124 -49.07 34.28 -1.83
CA LEU A 124 -48.97 33.64 -0.53
C LEU A 124 -48.74 32.13 -0.64
N TYR A 125 -49.43 31.46 -1.57
CA TYR A 125 -49.21 30.04 -1.85
C TYR A 125 -47.77 29.76 -2.30
N ILE A 126 -47.25 30.55 -3.25
CA ILE A 126 -45.85 30.43 -3.72
C ILE A 126 -44.86 30.72 -2.59
N ALA A 127 -45.10 31.74 -1.77
CA ALA A 127 -44.25 32.07 -0.64
C ALA A 127 -44.21 30.94 0.40
N ASN A 128 -45.36 30.34 0.70
CA ASN A 128 -45.44 29.18 1.60
C ASN A 128 -44.76 27.95 1.00
N ALA A 129 -44.95 27.67 -0.28
CA ALA A 129 -44.25 26.59 -0.98
C ALA A 129 -42.72 26.76 -0.93
N ARG A 130 -42.22 27.99 -1.15
CA ARG A 130 -40.79 28.32 -1.02
C ARG A 130 -40.28 28.12 0.41
N LYS A 131 -41.02 28.59 1.42
CA LYS A 131 -40.66 28.36 2.83
C LYS A 131 -40.56 26.88 3.15
N ASN A 132 -41.53 26.07 2.73
CA ASN A 132 -41.51 24.61 2.93
C ASN A 132 -40.34 23.95 2.19
N ASP A 133 -40.01 24.41 0.98
CA ASP A 133 -38.87 23.92 0.22
C ASP A 133 -37.53 24.23 0.92
N ILE A 134 -37.39 25.43 1.50
CA ILE A 134 -36.23 25.82 2.30
C ILE A 134 -36.14 24.95 3.56
N PHE A 135 -37.22 24.77 4.31
CA PHE A 135 -37.23 23.93 5.52
C PHE A 135 -36.85 22.48 5.23
N THR A 136 -37.33 21.91 4.12
CA THR A 136 -36.96 20.54 3.72
C THR A 136 -35.50 20.42 3.29
N TRP A 137 -34.90 21.47 2.72
CA TRP A 137 -33.45 21.53 2.46
C TRP A 137 -32.61 21.65 3.73
N ILE A 138 -33.02 22.46 4.69
CA ILE A 138 -32.35 22.58 5.99
C ILE A 138 -32.31 21.20 6.67
N ARG A 139 -33.44 20.48 6.73
CA ARG A 139 -33.48 19.11 7.27
C ARG A 139 -32.59 18.14 6.50
N ALA A 140 -32.54 18.24 5.17
CA ALA A 140 -31.66 17.40 4.36
C ALA A 140 -30.18 17.66 4.66
N ARG A 141 -29.79 18.93 4.86
CA ARG A 141 -28.44 19.34 5.25
C ARG A 141 -28.06 18.80 6.62
N GLU A 142 -28.91 18.99 7.63
CA GLU A 142 -28.67 18.45 8.98
C GLU A 142 -28.44 16.93 8.97
N PHE A 143 -29.14 16.20 8.09
CA PHE A 143 -28.92 14.77 7.91
C PHE A 143 -27.56 14.48 7.25
N LEU A 144 -27.21 15.21 6.19
CA LEU A 144 -25.93 15.04 5.47
C LEU A 144 -24.72 15.36 6.36
N GLU A 145 -24.81 16.36 7.24
CA GLU A 145 -23.75 16.70 8.20
C GLU A 145 -23.51 15.58 9.22
N LYS A 146 -24.56 14.84 9.59
CA LYS A 146 -24.48 13.71 10.54
C LYS A 146 -23.97 12.41 9.89
N LEU A 147 -24.07 12.26 8.56
CA LEU A 147 -23.71 11.04 7.85
C LEU A 147 -22.23 10.66 7.97
N PRO A 148 -21.24 11.57 7.79
CA PRO A 148 -19.83 11.23 7.95
C PRO A 148 -19.49 10.69 9.33
N LEU A 149 -20.10 11.24 10.38
CA LEU A 149 -19.93 10.76 11.76
C LEU A 149 -20.50 9.35 11.93
N LEU A 150 -21.69 9.10 11.38
CA LEU A 150 -22.33 7.78 11.40
C LEU A 150 -21.48 6.76 10.63
N PHE A 151 -21.06 7.07 9.40
CA PHE A 151 -20.21 6.21 8.60
C PHE A 151 -18.84 5.99 9.24
N GLY A 152 -18.27 7.02 9.90
CA GLY A 152 -17.06 6.89 10.69
C GLY A 152 -17.22 5.86 11.81
N LYS A 153 -18.31 5.95 12.58
CA LYS A 153 -18.63 4.98 13.65
C LYS A 153 -18.87 3.57 13.10
N ILE A 154 -19.67 3.44 12.04
CA ILE A 154 -19.96 2.16 11.38
C ILE A 154 -18.69 1.55 10.80
N ASN A 155 -17.84 2.35 10.13
CA ASN A 155 -16.58 1.87 9.57
C ASN A 155 -15.62 1.40 10.65
N ARG A 156 -15.54 2.10 11.80
CA ARG A 156 -14.79 1.61 12.97
C ARG A 156 -15.33 0.26 13.45
N PHE A 157 -16.65 0.13 13.56
CA PHE A 157 -17.28 -1.14 13.95
C PHE A 157 -16.99 -2.27 12.94
N ILE A 158 -17.17 -2.02 11.65
CA ILE A 158 -16.88 -2.99 10.57
C ILE A 158 -15.40 -3.38 10.59
N ARG A 159 -14.48 -2.43 10.74
CA ARG A 159 -13.04 -2.69 10.82
C ARG A 159 -12.71 -3.53 12.04
N HIS A 160 -13.26 -3.19 13.21
CA HIS A 160 -13.10 -3.96 14.44
C HIS A 160 -13.65 -5.38 14.32
N TRP A 161 -14.83 -5.53 13.72
CA TRP A 161 -15.44 -6.84 13.47
C TRP A 161 -14.59 -7.68 12.51
N ARG A 162 -14.11 -7.10 11.41
CA ARG A 162 -13.19 -7.77 10.46
C ARG A 162 -11.89 -8.18 11.14
N LEU A 163 -11.31 -7.28 11.93
CA LEU A 163 -10.09 -7.51 12.71
C LEU A 163 -10.28 -8.72 13.64
N LYS A 164 -11.33 -8.72 14.47
CA LYS A 164 -11.67 -9.84 15.35
C LYS A 164 -11.83 -11.15 14.60
N ARG A 165 -12.46 -11.12 13.42
CA ARG A 165 -12.63 -12.32 12.58
C ARG A 165 -11.29 -12.85 12.05
N CYS A 166 -10.37 -11.97 11.66
CA CYS A 166 -9.04 -12.38 11.21
C CYS A 166 -8.23 -12.98 12.37
N ILE A 167 -8.23 -12.33 13.53
CA ILE A 167 -7.51 -12.78 14.74
C ILE A 167 -8.01 -14.15 15.22
N ARG A 168 -9.30 -14.44 15.09
CA ARG A 168 -9.84 -15.78 15.42
C ARG A 168 -9.39 -16.88 14.44
N ASN A 169 -9.06 -16.51 13.21
CA ASN A 169 -8.63 -17.44 12.17
C ASN A 169 -7.11 -17.40 12.04
N VAL A 170 -6.43 -17.87 13.07
CA VAL A 170 -4.97 -17.99 13.09
C VAL A 170 -4.53 -19.14 12.20
N LYS A 171 -3.56 -18.91 11.32
CA LYS A 171 -3.05 -19.93 10.38
C LYS A 171 -1.93 -20.78 10.93
N ASN A 172 -1.08 -20.23 11.79
CA ASN A 172 0.03 -20.95 12.40
C ASN A 172 -0.09 -20.95 13.92
N THR A 173 0.07 -22.12 14.53
CA THR A 173 0.01 -22.32 15.98
C THR A 173 1.35 -22.09 16.65
N GLU A 174 2.43 -22.45 15.96
CA GLU A 174 3.82 -22.39 16.44
C GLU A 174 4.63 -21.35 15.65
N ASP A 175 5.67 -20.82 16.28
CA ASP A 175 6.64 -19.95 15.61
C ASP A 175 7.57 -20.78 14.71
N ILE A 176 7.84 -20.27 13.50
CA ILE A 176 8.65 -20.99 12.51
C ILE A 176 10.10 -21.18 12.98
N ALA A 177 10.64 -20.26 13.79
CA ALA A 177 12.03 -20.33 14.21
C ALA A 177 12.22 -21.13 15.50
N THR A 178 11.31 -21.01 16.47
CA THR A 178 11.44 -21.71 17.76
C THR A 178 10.68 -23.04 17.82
N MET A 179 9.73 -23.30 16.91
CA MET A 179 8.82 -24.46 16.95
C MET A 179 8.04 -24.57 18.27
N GLU A 180 7.85 -23.44 18.94
CA GLU A 180 7.14 -23.33 20.22
C GLU A 180 6.01 -22.30 20.09
N VAL A 181 5.07 -22.34 21.03
CA VAL A 181 4.00 -21.35 21.10
C VAL A 181 4.60 -19.99 21.50
N PRO A 182 4.37 -18.91 20.73
CA PRO A 182 4.95 -17.60 21.02
C PRO A 182 4.57 -17.06 22.41
N THR A 183 5.58 -16.79 23.24
CA THR A 183 5.40 -16.13 24.55
C THR A 183 5.11 -14.64 24.41
N GLN A 184 5.65 -14.00 23.37
CA GLN A 184 5.43 -12.61 23.02
C GLN A 184 4.84 -12.55 21.59
N PRO A 185 3.53 -12.81 21.44
CA PRO A 185 2.90 -13.00 20.14
C PRO A 185 2.77 -11.69 19.37
N VAL A 186 3.33 -11.64 18.17
CA VAL A 186 3.13 -10.57 17.19
C VAL A 186 2.22 -11.05 16.08
N TYR A 187 1.11 -10.34 15.90
CA TYR A 187 0.09 -10.67 14.90
C TYR A 187 0.33 -9.91 13.60
N ILE A 188 0.41 -10.65 12.49
CA ILE A 188 0.36 -10.13 11.12
C ILE A 188 -1.00 -10.48 10.52
N ILE A 189 -1.77 -9.45 10.17
CA ILE A 189 -3.18 -9.61 9.77
C ILE A 189 -3.30 -9.49 8.26
N ASP A 190 -3.82 -10.53 7.62
CA ASP A 190 -4.12 -10.54 6.19
C ASP A 190 -5.62 -10.37 5.98
N TYR A 191 -6.04 -9.14 5.65
CA TYR A 191 -7.43 -8.81 5.38
C TYR A 191 -7.99 -9.48 4.12
N SER A 192 -7.13 -9.80 3.15
CA SER A 192 -7.54 -10.43 1.89
C SER A 192 -7.99 -11.86 2.15
N ASN A 193 -7.19 -12.61 2.90
CA ASN A 193 -7.47 -14.00 3.26
C ASN A 193 -8.30 -14.16 4.54
N ARG A 194 -8.61 -13.05 5.22
CA ARG A 194 -9.38 -12.99 6.49
C ARG A 194 -8.77 -13.90 7.56
N CYS A 195 -7.46 -13.85 7.71
CA CYS A 195 -6.70 -14.65 8.67
C CYS A 195 -5.58 -13.83 9.32
N SER A 196 -4.96 -14.40 10.35
CA SER A 196 -3.77 -13.83 10.97
C SER A 196 -2.67 -14.87 11.12
N TYR A 197 -1.43 -14.39 11.16
CA TYR A 197 -0.24 -15.16 11.47
C TYR A 197 0.34 -14.65 12.78
N VAL A 198 0.85 -15.54 13.62
CA VAL A 198 1.36 -15.22 14.96
C VAL A 198 2.82 -15.64 15.05
N PHE A 199 3.71 -14.72 15.42
CA PHE A 199 5.13 -15.01 15.54
C PHE A 199 5.65 -14.60 16.90
N GLN A 200 6.79 -15.16 17.30
CA GLN A 200 7.54 -14.63 18.42
C GLN A 200 8.13 -13.26 18.04
N ALA A 201 8.02 -12.28 18.94
CA ALA A 201 8.50 -10.91 18.72
C ALA A 201 9.97 -10.84 18.26
N LEU A 202 10.85 -11.62 18.88
CA LEU A 202 12.26 -11.66 18.50
C LEU A 202 12.49 -12.26 17.11
N THR A 203 11.73 -13.30 16.74
CA THR A 203 11.80 -13.94 15.42
C THR A 203 11.42 -12.94 14.33
N ILE A 204 10.29 -12.26 14.46
CA ILE A 204 9.83 -11.31 13.44
C ILE A 204 10.76 -10.10 13.35
N LYS A 205 11.26 -9.57 14.48
CA LYS A 205 12.26 -8.50 14.50
C LYS A 205 13.49 -8.88 13.67
N LYS A 206 14.13 -10.02 14.00
CA LYS A 206 15.33 -10.48 13.30
C LYS A 206 15.07 -10.75 11.81
N ALA A 207 13.90 -11.29 11.48
CA ALA A 207 13.53 -11.53 10.08
C ALA A 207 13.41 -10.21 9.29
N MET A 208 12.78 -9.18 9.86
CA MET A 208 12.70 -7.86 9.25
C MET A 208 14.06 -7.18 9.14
N GLU A 209 14.87 -7.21 10.20
CA GLU A 209 16.22 -6.64 10.22
C GLU A 209 17.12 -7.28 9.17
N ARG A 210 17.12 -8.61 9.05
CA ARG A 210 17.90 -9.34 8.03
C ARG A 210 17.55 -8.93 6.62
N ARG A 211 16.28 -8.62 6.34
CA ARG A 211 15.84 -8.15 5.00
C ARG A 211 16.33 -6.74 4.73
N LEU A 212 16.27 -5.85 5.72
CA LEU A 212 16.73 -4.47 5.58
C LEU A 212 18.26 -4.34 5.57
N LEU A 213 18.97 -5.26 6.22
CA LEU A 213 20.44 -5.36 6.25
C LEU A 213 20.98 -6.36 5.24
N GLN A 214 20.15 -6.82 4.31
CA GLN A 214 20.56 -7.74 3.27
C GLN A 214 21.66 -7.08 2.43
N SER A 215 22.71 -7.85 2.18
CA SER A 215 23.88 -7.44 1.43
C SER A 215 24.43 -8.64 0.68
N GLU A 216 25.03 -8.34 -0.47
CA GLU A 216 25.78 -9.30 -1.25
C GLU A 216 27.22 -8.81 -1.28
N TRP A 217 28.14 -9.60 -0.69
CA TRP A 217 29.50 -9.14 -0.41
C TRP A 217 29.49 -7.85 0.42
N MET A 218 30.18 -6.81 -0.05
CA MET A 218 30.19 -5.49 0.56
C MET A 218 29.13 -4.57 -0.04
N PHE A 219 28.25 -5.04 -0.94
CA PHE A 219 27.23 -4.21 -1.59
C PHE A 219 25.90 -4.27 -0.85
N VAL A 220 25.24 -3.12 -0.76
CA VAL A 220 23.94 -2.99 -0.09
C VAL A 220 22.86 -3.51 -1.02
N ASP A 221 22.11 -4.51 -0.58
CA ASP A 221 20.96 -5.09 -1.29
C ASP A 221 19.75 -5.18 -0.35
N ALA A 222 19.44 -4.05 0.29
CA ALA A 222 18.35 -3.99 1.25
C ALA A 222 17.01 -4.25 0.57
N ALA A 223 16.16 -5.05 1.21
CA ALA A 223 14.92 -5.51 0.63
C ALA A 223 13.73 -5.35 1.58
N ASP A 224 12.53 -5.28 1.01
CA ASP A 224 11.30 -5.11 1.80
C ASP A 224 11.10 -6.27 2.79
N PRO A 225 10.69 -5.98 4.04
CA PRO A 225 10.31 -7.02 4.97
C PRO A 225 9.12 -7.84 4.47
N VAL A 226 9.22 -9.15 4.67
CA VAL A 226 8.21 -10.12 4.25
C VAL A 226 7.63 -10.84 5.44
N ASN A 227 6.41 -11.37 5.29
CA ASN A 227 5.84 -12.30 6.24
C ASN A 227 6.62 -13.63 6.16
N PRO A 228 7.29 -14.09 7.24
CA PRO A 228 8.09 -15.31 7.21
C PRO A 228 7.34 -16.58 6.80
N TYR A 229 6.02 -16.63 7.03
CA TYR A 229 5.20 -17.80 6.69
C TYR A 229 4.75 -17.82 5.22
N THR A 230 4.44 -16.65 4.63
CA THR A 230 3.89 -16.58 3.25
C THR A 230 4.88 -16.07 2.23
N ASN A 231 6.04 -15.57 2.67
CA ASN A 231 7.05 -14.89 1.88
C ASN A 231 6.51 -13.70 1.05
N LYS A 232 5.36 -13.14 1.44
CA LYS A 232 4.77 -11.96 0.82
C LYS A 232 5.25 -10.70 1.51
N THR A 233 5.48 -9.63 0.75
CA THR A 233 5.84 -8.31 1.28
C THR A 233 4.75 -7.79 2.21
N LEU A 234 5.18 -7.21 3.32
CA LEU A 234 4.26 -6.63 4.30
C LEU A 234 3.79 -5.25 3.81
N SER A 235 2.48 -5.02 3.85
CA SER A 235 1.93 -3.70 3.58
C SER A 235 2.34 -2.67 4.65
N PRO A 236 2.39 -1.37 4.33
CA PRO A 236 2.72 -0.32 5.30
C PRO A 236 1.87 -0.36 6.59
N CYS A 237 0.58 -0.68 6.47
CA CYS A 237 -0.31 -0.81 7.63
C CYS A 237 0.06 -2.03 8.51
N GLN A 238 0.46 -3.15 7.89
CA GLN A 238 0.94 -4.33 8.61
C GLN A 238 2.26 -4.01 9.31
N LEU A 239 3.20 -3.36 8.62
CA LEU A 239 4.49 -2.94 9.19
C LEU A 239 4.28 -2.03 10.41
N PHE A 240 3.45 -1.00 10.30
CA PHE A 240 3.12 -0.13 11.43
C PHE A 240 2.52 -0.90 12.61
N SER A 241 1.60 -1.84 12.34
CA SER A 241 1.02 -2.69 13.38
C SER A 241 2.06 -3.60 14.04
N VAL A 242 2.99 -4.16 13.26
CA VAL A 242 4.07 -5.03 13.77
C VAL A 242 5.03 -4.23 14.65
N LEU A 243 5.49 -3.06 14.20
CA LEU A 243 6.41 -2.23 14.98
C LEU A 243 5.80 -1.78 16.32
N ASN A 244 4.53 -1.34 16.34
CA ASN A 244 3.88 -0.99 17.60
C ASN A 244 3.73 -2.19 18.56
N GLN A 245 3.59 -3.41 18.03
CA GLN A 245 3.57 -4.63 18.85
C GLN A 245 4.96 -4.95 19.40
N LEU A 246 6.02 -4.79 18.59
CA LEU A 246 7.41 -4.96 19.04
C LEU A 246 7.76 -3.95 20.14
N GLU A 247 7.41 -2.68 19.97
CA GLU A 247 7.60 -1.61 20.97
C GLU A 247 6.92 -1.96 22.30
N LYS A 248 5.68 -2.48 22.25
CA LYS A 248 4.96 -2.95 23.44
C LYS A 248 5.67 -4.06 24.21
N TYR A 249 6.44 -4.91 23.52
CA TYR A 249 7.23 -5.97 24.13
C TYR A 249 8.66 -5.54 24.49
N GLY A 250 9.01 -4.26 24.32
CA GLY A 250 10.35 -3.74 24.59
C GLY A 250 11.40 -4.09 23.53
N HIS A 251 10.96 -4.57 22.35
CA HIS A 251 11.87 -4.92 21.25
C HIS A 251 12.13 -3.71 20.36
N PHE A 252 13.21 -2.99 20.67
CA PHE A 252 13.66 -1.83 19.90
C PHE A 252 14.68 -2.20 18.81
N SER A 253 14.65 -1.50 17.69
CA SER A 253 15.63 -1.63 16.61
C SER A 253 15.80 -0.32 15.86
N TRP A 254 17.02 0.24 15.91
CA TRP A 254 17.33 1.49 15.25
C TRP A 254 17.01 1.44 13.74
N ILE A 255 17.23 0.29 13.09
CA ILE A 255 17.00 0.17 11.65
C ILE A 255 15.52 0.12 11.30
N LEU A 256 14.71 -0.53 12.14
CA LEU A 256 13.25 -0.53 11.97
C LEU A 256 12.67 0.86 12.20
N ASP A 257 13.21 1.62 13.14
CA ASP A 257 12.77 3.01 13.38
C ASP A 257 13.16 3.94 12.23
N ARG A 258 14.36 3.80 11.69
CA ARG A 258 14.76 4.55 10.48
C ARG A 258 13.91 4.18 9.29
N PHE A 259 13.57 2.90 9.11
CA PHE A 259 12.68 2.46 8.06
C PHE A 259 11.25 3.01 8.23
N ARG A 260 10.75 3.05 9.48
CA ARG A 260 9.47 3.71 9.83
C ARG A 260 9.50 5.21 9.51
N ALA A 261 10.59 5.90 9.83
CA ALA A 261 10.77 7.32 9.52
C ALA A 261 10.73 7.60 8.01
N MET A 262 11.13 6.65 7.19
CA MET A 262 11.05 6.69 5.72
C MET A 262 9.70 6.21 5.16
N GLN A 263 8.66 6.16 6.00
CA GLN A 263 7.32 5.71 5.62
C GLN A 263 7.30 4.31 4.97
N PHE A 264 8.26 3.45 5.36
CA PHE A 264 8.43 2.11 4.82
C PHE A 264 8.76 2.07 3.31
N SER A 265 9.37 3.13 2.76
CA SER A 265 9.90 3.12 1.40
C SER A 265 11.33 2.61 1.39
N ILE A 266 11.57 1.43 0.79
CA ILE A 266 12.92 0.85 0.69
C ILE A 266 13.86 1.73 -0.12
N THR A 267 13.37 2.37 -1.19
CA THR A 267 14.16 3.26 -2.04
C THR A 267 14.64 4.49 -1.28
N ASN A 268 13.75 5.14 -0.51
CA ASN A 268 14.14 6.31 0.28
C ASN A 268 15.07 5.92 1.43
N PHE A 269 14.80 4.75 2.04
CA PHE A 269 15.63 4.21 3.09
C PHE A 269 17.06 3.89 2.62
N THR A 270 17.22 3.21 1.48
CA THR A 270 18.54 2.89 0.94
C THR A 270 19.31 4.13 0.54
N VAL A 271 18.66 5.10 -0.11
CA VAL A 271 19.29 6.37 -0.50
C VAL A 271 19.75 7.15 0.73
N GLN A 272 18.88 7.31 1.73
CA GLN A 272 19.19 8.15 2.89
C GLN A 272 20.19 7.51 3.86
N TYR A 273 20.17 6.19 4.02
CA TYR A 273 21.03 5.47 4.96
C TYR A 273 22.12 4.64 4.27
N HIS A 274 22.42 4.92 3.00
CA HIS A 274 23.36 4.15 2.17
C HIS A 274 24.70 3.89 2.87
N GLN A 275 25.32 4.94 3.43
CA GLN A 275 26.63 4.84 4.06
C GLN A 275 26.61 3.89 5.27
N ILE A 276 25.59 3.98 6.13
CA ILE A 276 25.46 3.12 7.32
C ILE A 276 25.18 1.67 6.89
N LEU A 277 24.30 1.47 5.92
CA LEU A 277 24.02 0.14 5.37
C LEU A 277 25.27 -0.48 4.74
N LYS A 278 26.07 0.31 4.05
CA LYS A 278 27.34 -0.12 3.44
C LYS A 278 28.34 -0.56 4.51
N ILE A 279 28.45 0.18 5.62
CA ILE A 279 29.30 -0.20 6.75
C ILE A 279 28.83 -1.52 7.37
N GLU A 280 27.52 -1.70 7.55
CA GLU A 280 26.97 -2.96 8.05
C GLU A 280 27.18 -4.12 7.05
N ALA A 281 27.07 -3.89 5.75
CA ALA A 281 27.39 -4.86 4.71
C ALA A 281 28.86 -5.32 4.80
N ILE A 282 29.80 -4.37 4.94
CA ILE A 282 31.22 -4.67 5.13
C ILE A 282 31.42 -5.51 6.40
N LYS A 283 30.84 -5.12 7.53
CA LYS A 283 30.95 -5.89 8.79
C LYS A 283 30.40 -7.32 8.62
N ASN A 284 29.26 -7.46 7.97
CA ASN A 284 28.61 -8.75 7.75
C ASN A 284 29.45 -9.66 6.84
N HIS A 285 30.01 -9.13 5.76
CA HIS A 285 30.90 -9.86 4.84
C HIS A 285 32.08 -10.49 5.58
N PHE A 286 32.83 -9.70 6.36
CA PHE A 286 33.98 -10.20 7.12
C PHE A 286 33.61 -11.12 8.29
N HIS A 287 32.36 -11.09 8.78
CA HIS A 287 31.92 -11.90 9.91
C HIS A 287 31.29 -13.24 9.49
N PHE A 288 30.38 -13.23 8.51
CA PHE A 288 29.59 -14.40 8.11
C PHE A 288 30.14 -15.12 6.88
N GLU A 289 30.77 -14.41 5.94
CA GLU A 289 31.18 -14.95 4.65
C GLU A 289 32.69 -15.26 4.59
N LYS A 290 33.18 -16.08 5.51
CA LYS A 290 34.64 -16.30 5.69
C LYS A 290 35.40 -16.67 4.39
N GLY A 291 34.76 -17.42 3.49
CA GLY A 291 35.37 -17.87 2.24
C GLY A 291 35.46 -16.79 1.15
N THR A 292 34.44 -15.95 0.99
CA THR A 292 34.55 -14.80 0.06
C THR A 292 35.43 -13.72 0.67
N ALA A 293 35.33 -13.51 1.98
CA ALA A 293 36.18 -12.58 2.71
C ALA A 293 37.67 -12.94 2.64
N SER A 294 38.07 -14.21 2.55
CA SER A 294 39.49 -14.57 2.35
C SER A 294 40.01 -14.05 1.02
N GLU A 295 39.23 -14.16 -0.05
CA GLU A 295 39.64 -13.64 -1.36
C GLU A 295 39.72 -12.10 -1.33
N THR A 296 38.76 -11.42 -0.70
CA THR A 296 38.83 -9.97 -0.49
C THR A 296 40.09 -9.54 0.29
N VAL A 297 40.50 -10.31 1.30
CA VAL A 297 41.73 -10.04 2.08
C VAL A 297 42.98 -10.33 1.24
N ILE A 298 42.95 -11.36 0.38
CA ILE A 298 44.05 -11.69 -0.51
C ILE A 298 44.25 -10.58 -1.55
N ASP A 299 43.18 -10.10 -2.18
CA ASP A 299 43.23 -9.00 -3.14
C ASP A 299 43.74 -7.72 -2.47
N PHE A 300 43.21 -7.43 -1.27
CA PHE A 300 43.68 -6.33 -0.43
C PHE A 300 45.18 -6.43 -0.13
N PHE A 301 45.65 -7.57 0.39
CA PHE A 301 47.06 -7.80 0.65
C PHE A 301 47.92 -7.70 -0.63
N THR A 302 47.44 -8.27 -1.74
CA THR A 302 48.19 -8.32 -3.00
C THR A 302 48.42 -6.92 -3.56
N SER A 303 47.42 -6.03 -3.50
CA SER A 303 47.59 -4.63 -3.92
C SER A 303 48.72 -3.92 -3.17
N TYR A 304 48.72 -3.97 -1.83
CA TYR A 304 49.77 -3.36 -1.01
C TYR A 304 51.12 -4.06 -1.16
N ALA A 305 51.13 -5.36 -1.40
CA ALA A 305 52.35 -6.12 -1.62
C ALA A 305 53.03 -5.73 -2.94
N GLU A 306 52.25 -5.40 -3.97
CA GLU A 306 52.75 -4.93 -5.27
C GLU A 306 53.34 -3.52 -5.16
N ASP A 307 52.72 -2.64 -4.39
CA ASP A 307 53.21 -1.26 -4.18
C ASP A 307 54.61 -1.18 -3.52
N ILE A 308 55.02 -2.23 -2.79
CA ILE A 308 56.30 -2.29 -2.07
C ILE A 308 57.28 -3.34 -2.61
N ASP A 309 57.02 -3.89 -3.80
CA ASP A 309 57.82 -4.97 -4.41
C ASP A 309 58.04 -6.19 -3.48
N TYR A 310 56.97 -6.63 -2.78
CA TYR A 310 57.05 -7.73 -1.82
C TYR A 310 57.43 -9.06 -2.53
N PRO A 311 58.40 -9.85 -2.01
CA PRO A 311 58.89 -11.05 -2.70
C PRO A 311 57.79 -12.07 -3.02
N SER A 312 57.77 -12.56 -4.26
CA SER A 312 56.74 -13.44 -4.83
C SER A 312 56.55 -14.73 -4.02
N ASP A 313 57.64 -15.33 -3.53
CA ASP A 313 57.59 -16.59 -2.78
C ASP A 313 56.92 -16.40 -1.42
N ARG A 314 57.23 -15.29 -0.74
CA ARG A 314 56.64 -14.93 0.55
C ARG A 314 55.19 -14.52 0.39
N ARG A 315 54.87 -13.78 -0.67
CA ARG A 315 53.49 -13.45 -1.07
C ARG A 315 52.65 -14.72 -1.20
N SER A 316 53.18 -15.72 -1.92
CA SER A 316 52.50 -17.00 -2.16
C SER A 316 52.29 -17.80 -0.87
N ARG A 317 53.27 -17.83 0.04
CA ARG A 317 53.13 -18.45 1.37
C ARG A 317 52.03 -17.78 2.20
N LEU A 318 51.99 -16.44 2.22
CA LEU A 318 50.99 -15.71 2.98
C LEU A 318 49.58 -15.88 2.40
N ILE A 319 49.42 -15.85 1.08
CA ILE A 319 48.15 -16.14 0.41
C ILE A 319 47.65 -17.55 0.79
N ARG A 320 48.55 -18.54 0.77
CA ARG A 320 48.24 -19.91 1.22
C ARG A 320 47.79 -19.92 2.68
N MET A 321 48.50 -19.23 3.56
CA MET A 321 48.14 -19.14 4.99
C MET A 321 46.76 -18.46 5.19
N ILE A 322 46.44 -17.42 4.43
CA ILE A 322 45.12 -16.75 4.51
C ILE A 322 44.00 -17.71 4.08
N ARG A 323 44.21 -18.50 3.01
CA ARG A 323 43.20 -19.46 2.51
C ARG A 323 42.98 -20.65 3.44
N PHE A 324 44.07 -21.25 3.95
CA PHE A 324 44.00 -22.52 4.65
C PHE A 324 44.00 -22.38 6.19
N GLU A 325 44.47 -21.25 6.72
CA GLU A 325 44.59 -21.02 8.17
C GLU A 325 43.91 -19.71 8.62
N PRO A 326 42.57 -19.60 8.49
CA PRO A 326 41.83 -18.39 8.87
C PRO A 326 41.90 -18.07 10.37
N ASN A 327 42.21 -19.07 11.20
CA ASN A 327 42.32 -18.91 12.64
C ASN A 327 43.70 -18.40 13.09
N HIS A 328 44.70 -18.39 12.19
CA HIS A 328 46.05 -17.92 12.51
C HIS A 328 46.03 -16.45 12.93
N SER A 329 46.86 -16.08 13.90
CA SER A 329 46.86 -14.74 14.50
C SER A 329 47.14 -13.65 13.47
N LEU A 330 48.06 -13.91 12.54
CA LEU A 330 48.40 -12.99 11.45
C LEU A 330 47.24 -12.85 10.46
N THR A 331 46.54 -13.94 10.12
CA THR A 331 45.37 -13.90 9.24
C THR A 331 44.27 -13.05 9.87
N LYS A 332 43.98 -13.23 11.16
CA LYS A 332 43.02 -12.39 11.89
C LYS A 332 43.38 -10.90 11.87
N GLN A 333 44.68 -10.57 11.96
CA GLN A 333 45.15 -9.19 11.86
C GLN A 333 44.88 -8.61 10.46
N TRP A 334 45.14 -9.37 9.40
CA TRP A 334 44.81 -8.96 8.03
C TRP A 334 43.31 -8.78 7.80
N TYR A 335 42.47 -9.70 8.28
CA TYR A 335 41.01 -9.54 8.22
C TYR A 335 40.53 -8.29 8.94
N SER A 336 41.08 -8.03 10.13
CA SER A 336 40.75 -6.82 10.89
C SER A 336 41.17 -5.57 10.12
N LEU A 337 42.41 -5.49 9.63
CA LEU A 337 42.89 -4.32 8.90
C LEU A 337 42.13 -4.09 7.59
N ALA A 338 41.85 -5.13 6.81
CA ALA A 338 41.05 -5.03 5.60
C ALA A 338 39.65 -4.49 5.91
N ARG A 339 38.98 -5.05 6.93
CA ARG A 339 37.67 -4.55 7.37
C ARG A 339 37.72 -3.08 7.79
N GLU A 340 38.68 -2.71 8.64
CA GLU A 340 38.82 -1.33 9.10
C GLU A 340 39.15 -0.38 7.94
N TYR A 341 39.94 -0.81 6.97
CA TYR A 341 40.27 -0.05 5.77
C TYR A 341 39.02 0.29 4.97
N TYR A 342 38.24 -0.71 4.56
CA TYR A 342 37.03 -0.49 3.76
C TYR A 342 35.97 0.34 4.51
N ILE A 343 35.86 0.19 5.84
CA ILE A 343 35.01 1.05 6.66
C ILE A 343 35.51 2.50 6.65
N SER A 344 36.82 2.71 6.77
CA SER A 344 37.43 4.05 6.82
C SER A 344 37.34 4.76 5.47
N GLU A 345 37.51 4.01 4.38
CA GLU A 345 37.29 4.47 3.02
C GLU A 345 35.85 4.96 2.84
N GLN A 346 34.87 4.18 3.30
CA GLN A 346 33.45 4.55 3.21
C GLN A 346 33.07 5.74 4.10
N LEU A 347 33.81 5.98 5.18
CA LEU A 347 33.64 7.14 6.07
C LEU A 347 34.38 8.39 5.58
N HIS A 348 35.28 8.26 4.60
CA HIS A 348 36.19 9.31 4.15
C HIS A 348 37.01 9.92 5.31
N ASP A 349 37.50 9.10 6.24
CA ASP A 349 38.33 9.55 7.36
C ASP A 349 39.83 9.41 7.03
N PRO A 350 40.52 10.49 6.60
CA PRO A 350 41.91 10.40 6.18
C PRO A 350 42.85 10.05 7.34
N THR A 351 42.52 10.45 8.57
CA THR A 351 43.37 10.21 9.74
C THR A 351 43.41 8.73 10.11
N ARG A 352 42.24 8.07 10.04
CA ARG A 352 42.11 6.65 10.25
C ARG A 352 42.77 5.85 9.12
N MET A 353 42.64 6.31 7.87
CA MET A 353 43.32 5.70 6.73
C MET A 353 44.84 5.71 6.89
N LEU A 354 45.44 6.85 7.27
CA LEU A 354 46.89 6.94 7.53
C LEU A 354 47.35 5.98 8.63
N THR A 355 46.57 5.88 9.70
CA THR A 355 46.86 4.98 10.83
C THR A 355 46.83 3.51 10.36
N ILE A 356 45.82 3.15 9.56
CA ILE A 356 45.69 1.81 8.98
C ILE A 356 46.86 1.51 8.03
N THR A 357 47.25 2.46 7.16
CA THR A 357 48.41 2.30 6.28
C THR A 357 49.68 2.04 7.07
N TYR A 358 49.91 2.78 8.17
CA TYR A 358 51.04 2.50 9.07
C TYR A 358 50.97 1.08 9.65
N CYS A 359 49.80 0.65 10.14
CA CYS A 359 49.62 -0.72 10.64
C CYS A 359 49.86 -1.79 9.57
N ILE A 360 49.47 -1.54 8.31
CA ILE A 360 49.71 -2.44 7.18
C ILE A 360 51.22 -2.58 6.94
N THR A 361 51.97 -1.47 6.89
CA THR A 361 53.43 -1.53 6.69
C THR A 361 54.14 -2.31 7.80
N ALA A 362 53.75 -2.09 9.06
CA ALA A 362 54.28 -2.85 10.19
C ALA A 362 53.91 -4.34 10.11
N LEU A 363 52.69 -4.66 9.67
CA LEU A 363 52.24 -6.05 9.51
C LEU A 363 52.97 -6.76 8.36
N LEU A 364 53.26 -6.04 7.27
CA LEU A 364 54.06 -6.54 6.15
C LEU A 364 55.47 -6.90 6.61
N GLN A 365 56.15 -6.01 7.35
CA GLN A 365 57.47 -6.29 7.93
C GLN A 365 57.44 -7.50 8.88
N LYS A 366 56.40 -7.62 9.71
CA LYS A 366 56.23 -8.79 10.59
C LYS A 366 56.00 -10.08 9.81
N SER A 367 55.19 -10.04 8.75
CA SER A 367 54.94 -11.18 7.88
C SER A 367 56.18 -11.60 7.10
N TYR A 368 57.04 -10.63 6.77
CA TYR A 368 58.34 -10.87 6.16
C TYR A 368 59.21 -11.71 7.11
N ALA A 369 59.31 -11.34 8.39
CA ALA A 369 60.12 -12.08 9.37
C ALA A 369 59.66 -13.52 9.62
N MET A 370 58.34 -13.77 9.61
CA MET A 370 57.79 -15.12 9.86
C MET A 370 57.81 -16.06 8.65
N THR A 371 58.08 -15.53 7.45
CA THR A 371 58.14 -16.33 6.22
C THR A 371 59.58 -16.69 5.81
N VAL A 372 60.58 -16.24 6.57
CA VAL A 372 61.97 -16.77 6.56
C VAL A 372 61.97 -18.10 7.28
#